data_AF-A0A378LT43-F1
#
_entry.id   AF-A0A378LT43-F1
#
_cell.length_a   1.000
_cell.length_b   1.000
_cell.length_c   1.000
_cell.angle_alpha   90.00
_cell.angle_beta   90.00
_cell.angle_gamma   90.00
#
_symmetry.space_group_name_H-M   'P 1'
#
loop_
_entity.id
_entity.type
_entity.pdbx_description
1 polymer ?
#
loop_
_entity_poly.entity_id
_entity_poly.type
_entity_poly.pdbx_seq_one_letter_code
_entity_poly.pdbx_strand_id
1 'polypeptide(L)'
;MLWALISLFFFWAVYRELTGNMPISKGYLIVMLSLALLFAWPPFHLWYFERFLTKVANELAENHPAKVHCNTLFDTLFDEEVKVMGHADPKTGYIVIQYPKCYLLMDYVRHPERASMDEIMALDILTHESMHVRGEINEAKTECQAVQRNYRTAKLLGVSDYFAKQNALDYYNNLYLKRHDGYTSKECAPGKAMDEHLSDSTWNQ
;
A
#
# COMPACT_ATOMS: atom_id res chain seq x y z
N MET A 1 10.73 13.98 -3.91
CA MET A 1 12.08 14.51 -4.22
C MET A 1 12.52 15.70 -3.36
N LEU A 2 11.67 16.71 -3.10
CA LEU A 2 12.06 17.91 -2.34
C LEU A 2 12.66 17.63 -0.94
N TRP A 3 12.02 16.76 -0.15
CA TRP A 3 12.49 16.37 1.19
C TRP A 3 13.92 15.80 1.18
N ALA A 4 14.26 14.98 0.18
CA ALA A 4 15.60 14.43 0.02
C ALA A 4 16.64 15.51 -0.30
N LEU A 5 16.30 16.48 -1.15
CA LEU A 5 17.20 17.61 -1.46
C LEU A 5 17.47 18.48 -0.24
N ILE A 6 16.44 18.77 0.57
CA ILE A 6 16.58 19.53 1.83
C ILE A 6 17.45 18.74 2.83
N SER A 7 17.23 17.44 2.95
CA SER A 7 18.05 16.57 3.79
C SER A 7 19.53 16.58 3.36
N LEU A 8 19.80 16.43 2.07
CA LEU A 8 21.17 16.49 1.52
C LEU A 8 21.86 17.83 1.77
N PHE A 9 21.13 18.94 1.70
CA PHE A 9 21.65 20.25 2.06
C PHE A 9 22.11 20.31 3.52
N PHE A 10 21.31 19.79 4.46
CA PHE A 10 21.70 19.75 5.88
C PHE A 10 22.86 18.77 6.14
N PHE A 11 22.91 17.63 5.46
CA PHE A 11 24.08 16.74 5.52
C PHE A 11 25.35 17.42 4.97
N TRP A 12 25.24 18.18 3.89
CA TRP A 12 26.35 18.97 3.36
C TRP A 12 26.80 20.04 4.37
N ALA A 13 25.87 20.69 5.06
CA ALA A 13 26.19 21.66 6.10
C ALA A 13 26.96 21.03 7.28
N VAL A 14 26.57 19.82 7.71
CA VAL A 14 27.29 19.00 8.70
C VAL A 14 28.70 18.65 8.19
N TYR A 15 28.80 18.14 6.97
CA TYR A 15 30.07 17.77 6.35
C TYR A 15 31.03 18.97 6.30
N ARG A 16 30.54 20.13 5.83
CA ARG A 16 31.31 21.37 5.74
C ARG A 16 31.86 21.82 7.09
N GLU A 17 31.07 21.71 8.15
CA GLU A 17 31.50 22.06 9.52
C GLU A 17 32.60 21.10 10.03
N LEU A 18 32.48 19.81 9.74
CA LEU A 18 33.46 18.80 10.15
C LEU A 18 34.80 18.88 9.39
N THR A 19 34.77 19.31 8.12
CA THR A 19 35.97 19.44 7.28
C THR A 19 36.53 20.85 7.23
N GLY A 20 35.91 21.81 7.92
CA GLY A 20 36.31 23.21 7.93
C GLY A 20 37.56 23.47 8.78
N ASN A 21 38.22 24.59 8.52
CA ASN A 21 39.39 25.04 9.31
C ASN A 21 39.00 25.84 10.58
N MET A 22 37.71 25.99 10.86
CA MET A 22 37.18 26.73 12.02
C MET A 22 36.89 25.78 13.19
N PRO A 23 36.88 26.28 14.45
CA PRO A 23 36.50 25.47 15.60
C PRO A 23 35.06 24.99 15.47
N ILE A 24 34.86 23.68 15.65
CA ILE A 24 33.58 23.00 15.46
C ILE A 24 32.55 23.46 16.50
N SER A 25 31.40 23.95 16.03
CA SER A 25 30.24 24.24 16.87
C SER A 25 29.37 23.00 17.09
N LYS A 26 29.47 22.41 18.29
CA LYS A 26 28.67 21.23 18.66
C LYS A 26 27.17 21.47 18.56
N GLY A 27 26.71 22.65 18.98
CA GLY A 27 25.30 23.03 18.92
C GLY A 27 24.77 23.10 17.48
N TYR A 28 25.55 23.71 16.58
CA TYR A 28 25.22 23.76 15.16
C TYR A 28 25.12 22.37 14.54
N LEU A 29 26.11 21.50 14.82
CA LEU A 29 26.11 20.12 14.32
C LEU A 29 24.87 19.34 14.76
N ILE A 30 24.48 19.44 16.03
CA ILE A 30 23.29 18.76 16.55
C ILE A 30 22.03 19.23 15.81
N VAL A 31 21.86 20.55 15.64
CA VAL A 31 20.68 21.11 14.95
C VAL A 31 20.67 20.67 13.48
N MET A 32 21.77 20.82 12.76
CA MET A 32 21.83 20.47 11.34
C MET A 32 21.63 18.97 11.11
N LEU A 33 22.25 18.12 11.93
CA LEU A 33 22.06 16.66 11.84
C LEU A 33 20.61 16.27 12.16
N SER A 34 20.00 16.88 13.18
CA SER A 34 18.60 16.61 13.52
C SER A 34 17.67 16.99 12.36
N LEU A 35 17.89 18.14 11.73
CA LEU A 35 17.15 18.55 10.54
C LEU A 35 17.40 17.58 9.37
N ALA A 36 18.65 17.19 9.11
CA ALA A 36 18.97 16.24 8.04
C ALA A 36 18.19 14.93 8.18
N LEU A 37 18.13 14.36 9.40
CA LEU A 37 17.39 13.14 9.70
C LEU A 37 15.87 13.34 9.60
N LEU A 38 15.34 14.45 10.11
CA LEU A 38 13.91 14.77 10.01
C LEU A 38 13.44 14.87 8.55
N PHE A 39 14.24 15.51 7.68
CA PHE A 39 13.91 15.63 6.26
C PHE A 39 14.20 14.35 5.45
N ALA A 40 15.09 13.46 5.94
CA ALA A 40 15.32 12.14 5.35
C ALA A 40 14.19 11.14 5.65
N TRP A 41 13.46 11.35 6.75
CA TRP A 41 12.48 10.39 7.26
C TRP A 41 11.31 10.12 6.29
N PRO A 42 10.60 11.12 5.74
CA PRO A 42 9.47 10.86 4.84
C PRO A 42 9.81 10.00 3.61
N PRO A 43 10.84 10.32 2.79
CA PRO A 43 11.17 9.49 1.63
C PRO A 43 11.69 8.10 2.03
N PHE A 44 12.45 7.99 3.13
CA PHE A 44 12.89 6.69 3.65
C PHE A 44 11.72 5.82 4.10
N HIS A 45 10.77 6.39 4.85
CA HIS A 45 9.59 5.69 5.34
C HIS A 45 8.71 5.22 4.19
N LEU A 46 8.48 6.05 3.17
CA LEU A 46 7.72 5.66 1.98
C LEU A 46 8.41 4.53 1.21
N TRP A 47 9.71 4.66 0.94
CA TRP A 47 10.50 3.62 0.26
C TRP A 47 10.48 2.28 1.02
N TYR A 48 10.63 2.33 2.34
CA TYR A 48 10.56 1.13 3.17
C TYR A 48 9.19 0.46 3.06
N PHE A 49 8.12 1.26 3.11
CA PHE A 49 6.75 0.75 3.01
C PHE A 49 6.45 0.17 1.63
N GLU A 50 6.85 0.82 0.53
CA GLU A 50 6.72 0.28 -0.83
C GLU A 50 7.39 -1.09 -0.98
N ARG A 51 8.59 -1.26 -0.38
CA ARG A 51 9.27 -2.56 -0.37
C ARG A 51 8.54 -3.61 0.45
N PHE A 52 7.90 -3.20 1.54
CA PHE A 52 7.06 -4.08 2.34
C PHE A 52 5.82 -4.52 1.54
N LEU A 53 5.09 -3.58 0.95
CA LEU A 53 3.94 -3.86 0.09
C LEU A 53 4.32 -4.73 -1.11
N THR A 54 5.48 -4.47 -1.73
CA THR A 54 6.02 -5.28 -2.82
C THR A 54 6.19 -6.73 -2.41
N LYS A 55 6.70 -7.03 -1.20
CA LYS A 55 6.81 -8.41 -0.72
C LYS A 55 5.43 -9.06 -0.58
N VAL A 56 4.48 -8.36 0.02
CA VAL A 56 3.09 -8.84 0.16
C VAL A 56 2.46 -9.10 -1.21
N ALA A 57 2.59 -8.18 -2.16
CA ALA A 57 2.06 -8.31 -3.51
C ALA A 57 2.66 -9.51 -4.26
N ASN A 58 3.96 -9.78 -4.12
CA ASN A 58 4.60 -10.95 -4.72
C ASN A 58 4.02 -12.28 -4.19
N GLU A 59 3.75 -12.34 -2.88
CA GLU A 59 3.11 -13.51 -2.26
C GLU A 59 1.67 -13.69 -2.76
N LEU A 60 0.90 -12.59 -2.86
CA LEU A 60 -0.48 -12.60 -3.36
C LEU A 60 -0.57 -12.94 -4.84
N ALA A 61 0.39 -12.47 -5.64
CA ALA A 61 0.47 -12.75 -7.07
C ALA A 61 1.06 -14.13 -7.38
N GLU A 62 1.20 -15.01 -6.38
CA GLU A 62 1.68 -16.39 -6.53
C GLU A 62 3.04 -16.48 -7.23
N ASN A 63 3.97 -15.59 -6.85
CA ASN A 63 5.32 -15.45 -7.41
C ASN A 63 5.42 -14.86 -8.83
N HIS A 64 4.35 -14.27 -9.36
CA HIS A 64 4.50 -13.33 -10.46
C HIS A 64 5.24 -12.09 -9.94
N PRO A 65 6.30 -11.62 -10.61
CA PRO A 65 7.08 -10.48 -10.13
C PRO A 65 6.18 -9.25 -9.99
N ALA A 66 5.91 -8.83 -8.76
CA ALA A 66 5.14 -7.64 -8.44
C ALA A 66 6.09 -6.55 -7.93
N LYS A 67 5.81 -5.29 -8.25
CA LYS A 67 6.49 -4.13 -7.69
C LYS A 67 5.49 -3.02 -7.41
N VAL A 68 5.35 -2.67 -6.13
CA VAL A 68 4.42 -1.63 -5.70
C VAL A 68 5.11 -0.27 -5.66
N HIS A 69 4.42 0.74 -6.17
CA HIS A 69 4.77 2.15 -6.06
C HIS A 69 3.60 2.94 -5.50
N CYS A 70 3.90 3.82 -4.57
CA CYS A 70 2.96 4.72 -3.95
C CYS A 70 3.09 6.11 -4.57
N ASN A 71 2.10 6.51 -5.36
CA ASN A 71 2.10 7.84 -5.94
C ASN A 71 1.97 8.91 -4.85
N THR A 72 2.78 9.96 -4.95
CA THR A 72 2.58 11.18 -4.18
C THR A 72 1.49 12.04 -4.82
N LEU A 73 1.02 13.08 -4.11
CA LEU A 73 0.07 14.05 -4.67
C LEU A 73 0.52 14.60 -6.02
N PHE A 74 1.83 14.89 -6.17
CA PHE A 74 2.37 15.39 -7.43
C PHE A 74 2.36 14.31 -8.50
N ASP A 75 2.73 13.07 -8.16
CA ASP A 75 2.74 11.97 -9.14
C ASP A 75 1.31 11.71 -9.66
N THR A 76 0.30 11.65 -8.78
CA THR A 76 -1.11 11.48 -9.17
C THR A 76 -1.63 12.62 -10.06
N LEU A 77 -1.15 13.86 -9.90
CA LEU A 77 -1.54 14.98 -10.76
C LEU A 77 -0.99 14.87 -12.19
N PHE A 78 0.12 14.14 -12.37
CA PHE A 78 0.78 13.94 -13.68
C PHE A 78 0.62 12.51 -14.21
N ASP A 79 -0.14 11.66 -13.51
CA ASP A 79 -0.48 10.32 -13.94
C ASP A 79 -1.49 10.38 -15.11
N GLU A 80 -1.39 9.46 -16.06
CA GLU A 80 -2.35 9.37 -17.17
C GLU A 80 -3.69 8.74 -16.71
N GLU A 81 -3.68 8.02 -15.58
CA GLU A 81 -4.81 7.30 -15.01
C GLU A 81 -5.36 7.94 -13.71
N VAL A 82 -5.52 9.27 -13.69
CA VAL A 82 -5.95 10.06 -12.50
C VAL A 82 -7.32 9.66 -11.92
N LYS A 83 -8.12 8.83 -12.61
CA LYS A 83 -9.51 8.49 -12.22
C LYS A 83 -9.66 7.16 -11.48
N VAL A 84 -8.59 6.37 -11.32
CA VAL A 84 -8.62 5.09 -10.62
C VAL A 84 -7.91 5.20 -9.26
N MET A 85 -8.24 4.32 -8.32
CA MET A 85 -7.65 4.35 -6.96
C MET A 85 -6.33 3.57 -6.88
N GLY A 86 -6.08 2.72 -7.88
CA GLY A 86 -4.86 1.98 -8.16
C GLY A 86 -4.93 1.45 -9.59
N HIS A 87 -3.80 1.01 -10.11
CA HIS A 87 -3.73 0.25 -11.35
C HIS A 87 -2.52 -0.68 -11.32
N ALA A 88 -2.59 -1.74 -12.11
CA ALA A 88 -1.48 -2.65 -12.33
C ALA A 88 -1.25 -2.87 -13.83
N ASP A 89 0.01 -3.04 -14.20
CA ASP A 89 0.39 -3.57 -15.50
C ASP A 89 0.74 -5.05 -15.36
N PRO A 90 -0.13 -5.98 -15.81
CA PRO A 90 0.13 -7.42 -15.72
C PRO A 90 1.38 -7.88 -16.48
N LYS A 91 1.87 -7.12 -17.46
CA LYS A 91 3.06 -7.49 -18.25
C LYS A 91 4.35 -7.21 -17.52
N THR A 92 4.40 -6.08 -16.80
CA THR A 92 5.59 -5.66 -16.06
C THR A 92 5.51 -5.99 -14.58
N GLY A 93 4.30 -6.28 -14.08
CA GLY A 93 3.99 -6.50 -12.68
C GLY A 93 4.05 -5.25 -11.82
N TYR A 94 4.03 -4.08 -12.44
CA TYR A 94 4.06 -2.80 -11.75
C TYR A 94 2.68 -2.49 -11.20
N ILE A 95 2.60 -2.22 -9.90
CA ILE A 95 1.38 -1.81 -9.20
C ILE A 95 1.58 -0.37 -8.75
N VAL A 96 0.66 0.51 -9.13
CA VAL A 96 0.61 1.89 -8.68
C VAL A 96 -0.60 2.06 -7.78
N ILE A 97 -0.36 2.50 -6.55
CA ILE A 97 -1.41 2.87 -5.61
C ILE A 97 -1.47 4.40 -5.57
N GLN A 98 -2.63 4.95 -5.92
CA GLN A 98 -2.79 6.40 -6.07
C GLN A 98 -2.86 7.12 -4.73
N TYR A 99 -2.48 8.40 -4.70
CA TYR A 99 -2.69 9.24 -3.53
C TYR A 99 -4.20 9.42 -3.26
N PRO A 100 -4.69 9.33 -1.99
CA PRO A 100 -3.95 9.15 -0.74
C PRO A 100 -3.89 7.68 -0.25
N LYS A 101 -4.24 6.69 -1.09
CA LYS A 101 -4.51 5.31 -0.66
C LYS A 101 -3.32 4.62 0.00
N CYS A 102 -2.09 4.85 -0.44
CA CYS A 102 -0.92 4.32 0.27
C CYS A 102 -0.79 4.83 1.71
N TYR A 103 -1.13 6.09 1.99
CA TYR A 103 -1.08 6.63 3.36
C TYR A 103 -2.20 6.05 4.22
N LEU A 104 -3.39 5.86 3.65
CA LEU A 104 -4.48 5.16 4.32
C LEU A 104 -4.10 3.70 4.61
N LEU A 105 -3.38 3.03 3.72
CA LEU A 105 -2.86 1.70 3.97
C LEU A 105 -1.77 1.67 5.05
N MET A 106 -0.92 2.70 5.13
CA MET A 106 0.02 2.84 6.25
C MET A 106 -0.73 3.02 7.59
N ASP A 107 -1.79 3.81 7.60
CA ASP A 107 -2.62 4.07 8.77
C ASP A 107 -3.38 2.80 9.18
N TYR A 108 -3.95 2.07 8.22
CA TYR A 108 -4.51 0.72 8.42
C TYR A 108 -3.53 -0.21 9.16
N VAL A 109 -2.29 -0.30 8.67
CA VAL A 109 -1.25 -1.15 9.29
C VAL A 109 -0.88 -0.67 10.69
N ARG A 110 -0.90 0.65 10.94
CA ARG A 110 -0.55 1.24 12.23
C ARG A 110 -1.62 1.01 13.30
N HIS A 111 -2.89 1.02 12.93
CA HIS A 111 -4.01 0.92 13.87
C HIS A 111 -5.21 0.14 13.31
N PRO A 112 -5.02 -1.16 12.99
CA PRO A 112 -6.04 -1.97 12.34
C PRO A 112 -7.31 -2.17 13.17
N GLU A 113 -7.23 -2.02 14.50
CA GLU A 113 -8.36 -2.16 15.44
C GLU A 113 -9.42 -1.07 15.33
N ARG A 114 -9.06 0.06 14.72
CA ARG A 114 -9.93 1.23 14.52
C ARG A 114 -9.95 1.68 13.08
N ALA A 115 -9.73 0.73 12.17
CA ALA A 115 -9.62 1.00 10.75
C ALA A 115 -10.91 1.65 10.21
N SER A 116 -10.76 2.73 9.46
CA SER A 116 -11.89 3.33 8.74
C SER A 116 -12.23 2.53 7.48
N MET A 117 -13.41 2.75 6.88
CA MET A 117 -13.75 2.08 5.62
C MET A 117 -12.83 2.46 4.46
N ASP A 118 -12.26 3.67 4.46
CA ASP A 118 -11.29 4.10 3.46
C ASP A 118 -9.94 3.39 3.62
N GLU A 119 -9.54 3.08 4.84
CA GLU A 119 -8.35 2.31 5.18
C GLU A 119 -8.52 0.83 4.82
N ILE A 120 -9.69 0.26 5.10
CA ILE A 120 -10.06 -1.10 4.68
C ILE A 120 -10.14 -1.19 3.14
N MET A 121 -10.63 -0.15 2.46
CA MET A 121 -10.60 -0.09 0.99
C MET A 121 -9.17 0.00 0.45
N ALA A 122 -8.26 0.70 1.13
CA ALA A 122 -6.85 0.75 0.72
C ALA A 122 -6.15 -0.61 0.84
N LEU A 123 -6.54 -1.43 1.82
CA LEU A 123 -6.14 -2.84 1.89
C LEU A 123 -6.63 -3.60 0.67
N ASP A 124 -7.91 -3.47 0.34
CA ASP A 124 -8.51 -4.18 -0.80
C ASP A 124 -7.86 -3.79 -2.13
N ILE A 125 -7.57 -2.51 -2.35
CA ILE A 125 -6.86 -2.03 -3.55
C ILE A 125 -5.52 -2.77 -3.72
N LEU A 126 -4.71 -2.91 -2.66
CA LEU A 126 -3.47 -3.68 -2.77
C LEU A 126 -3.74 -5.12 -3.21
N THR A 127 -4.76 -5.76 -2.63
CA THR A 127 -5.13 -7.14 -2.97
C THR A 127 -5.61 -7.22 -4.43
N HIS A 128 -6.49 -6.31 -4.85
CA HIS A 128 -7.07 -6.20 -6.18
C HIS A 128 -5.98 -6.05 -7.25
N GLU A 129 -5.10 -5.07 -7.10
CA GLU A 129 -4.01 -4.86 -8.05
C GLU A 129 -3.04 -6.04 -8.10
N SER A 130 -2.86 -6.74 -6.97
CA SER A 130 -2.06 -7.97 -6.95
C SER A 130 -2.71 -9.11 -7.76
N MET A 131 -4.04 -9.18 -7.82
CA MET A 131 -4.75 -10.16 -8.65
C MET A 131 -4.60 -9.84 -10.14
N HIS A 132 -4.55 -8.56 -10.50
CA HIS A 132 -4.20 -8.16 -11.87
C HIS A 132 -2.78 -8.60 -12.25
N VAL A 133 -1.79 -8.40 -11.36
CA VAL A 133 -0.42 -8.89 -11.59
C VAL A 133 -0.35 -10.41 -11.71
N ARG A 134 -1.22 -11.14 -11.00
CA ARG A 134 -1.36 -12.60 -11.14
C ARG A 134 -1.90 -13.02 -12.52
N GLY A 135 -2.45 -12.09 -13.29
CA GLY A 135 -2.93 -12.30 -14.66
C GLY A 135 -4.45 -12.31 -14.81
N GLU A 136 -5.22 -11.98 -13.77
CA GLU A 136 -6.67 -11.78 -13.92
C GLU A 136 -6.95 -10.40 -14.52
N ILE A 137 -7.69 -10.34 -15.62
CA ILE A 137 -7.97 -9.09 -16.34
C ILE A 137 -9.44 -8.69 -16.29
N ASN A 138 -10.30 -9.56 -15.76
CA ASN A 138 -11.71 -9.25 -15.60
C ASN A 138 -11.94 -8.60 -14.24
N GLU A 139 -12.24 -7.30 -14.23
CA GLU A 139 -12.51 -6.49 -13.01
C GLU A 139 -13.38 -7.19 -11.96
N ALA A 140 -14.55 -7.71 -12.35
CA ALA A 140 -15.46 -8.36 -11.41
C ALA A 140 -14.89 -9.65 -10.81
N LYS A 141 -14.08 -10.38 -11.57
CA LYS A 141 -13.37 -11.57 -11.09
C LYS A 141 -12.15 -11.18 -10.25
N THR A 142 -11.37 -10.19 -10.66
CA THR A 142 -10.27 -9.61 -9.89
C THR A 142 -10.74 -9.18 -8.52
N GLU A 143 -11.82 -8.41 -8.46
CA GLU A 143 -12.43 -7.94 -7.22
C GLU A 143 -12.90 -9.12 -6.35
N CYS A 144 -13.53 -10.12 -6.95
CA CYS A 144 -13.94 -11.30 -6.19
C CYS A 144 -12.76 -12.07 -5.60
N GLN A 145 -11.67 -12.19 -6.35
CA GLN A 145 -10.43 -12.80 -5.89
C GLN A 145 -9.75 -11.97 -4.79
N ALA A 146 -9.88 -10.64 -4.85
CA ALA A 146 -9.38 -9.71 -3.85
C ALA A 146 -10.16 -9.83 -2.53
N VAL A 147 -11.49 -9.77 -2.60
CA VAL A 147 -12.40 -9.98 -1.46
C VAL A 147 -12.07 -11.27 -0.72
N GLN A 148 -11.85 -12.37 -1.45
CA GLN A 148 -11.51 -13.66 -0.86
C GLN A 148 -10.14 -13.64 -0.15
N ARG A 149 -9.20 -12.82 -0.60
CA ARG A 149 -7.83 -12.75 -0.05
C ARG A 149 -7.61 -11.62 0.94
N ASN A 150 -8.55 -10.70 1.16
CA ASN A 150 -8.36 -9.57 2.07
C ASN A 150 -7.97 -9.99 3.49
N TYR A 151 -8.53 -11.09 4.01
CA TYR A 151 -8.07 -11.68 5.28
C TYR A 151 -6.57 -12.04 5.21
N ARG A 152 -6.15 -12.83 4.20
CA ARG A 152 -4.73 -13.18 3.98
C ARG A 152 -3.85 -11.93 3.83
N THR A 153 -4.28 -10.94 3.03
CA THR A 153 -3.51 -9.70 2.83
C THR A 153 -3.29 -8.97 4.15
N ALA A 154 -4.33 -8.82 4.98
CA ALA A 154 -4.22 -8.20 6.29
C ALA A 154 -3.24 -8.96 7.20
N LYS A 155 -3.27 -10.31 7.17
CA LYS A 155 -2.32 -11.16 7.92
C LYS A 155 -0.88 -10.95 7.45
N LEU A 156 -0.64 -10.89 6.14
CA LEU A 156 0.68 -10.63 5.56
C LEU A 156 1.20 -9.22 5.92
N LEU A 157 0.29 -8.27 6.11
CA LEU A 157 0.61 -6.92 6.59
C LEU A 157 0.88 -6.86 8.10
N GLY A 158 0.77 -7.98 8.83
CA GLY A 158 1.04 -8.08 10.26
C GLY A 158 -0.15 -7.83 11.18
N VAL A 159 -1.37 -7.75 10.63
CA VAL A 159 -2.60 -7.56 11.41
C VAL A 159 -2.94 -8.84 12.20
N SER A 160 -3.43 -8.67 13.43
CA SER A 160 -3.88 -9.80 14.25
C SER A 160 -5.05 -10.53 13.60
N ASP A 161 -5.22 -11.80 13.95
CA ASP A 161 -6.23 -12.65 13.33
C ASP A 161 -7.66 -12.09 13.42
N TYR A 162 -8.02 -11.63 14.61
CA TYR A 162 -9.32 -11.07 14.91
C TYR A 162 -9.63 -9.84 14.03
N PHE A 163 -8.72 -8.85 13.99
CA PHE A 163 -8.95 -7.64 13.20
C PHE A 163 -8.81 -7.87 11.70
N ALA A 164 -7.92 -8.78 11.27
CA ALA A 164 -7.81 -9.15 9.85
C ALA A 164 -9.14 -9.70 9.33
N LYS A 165 -9.77 -10.61 10.10
CA LYS A 165 -11.06 -11.20 9.76
C LYS A 165 -12.18 -10.16 9.80
N GLN A 166 -12.25 -9.39 10.88
CA GLN A 166 -13.28 -8.35 11.03
C GLN A 166 -13.23 -7.35 9.86
N ASN A 167 -12.05 -6.80 9.57
CA ASN A 167 -11.88 -5.80 8.52
C ASN A 167 -12.19 -6.36 7.12
N ALA A 168 -11.80 -7.61 6.84
CA ALA A 168 -12.12 -8.25 5.56
C ALA A 168 -13.64 -8.48 5.38
N LEU A 169 -14.33 -8.90 6.43
CA LEU A 169 -15.79 -9.04 6.44
C LEU A 169 -16.49 -7.67 6.34
N ASP A 170 -15.95 -6.63 6.97
CA ASP A 170 -16.48 -5.29 6.89
C ASP A 170 -16.41 -4.75 5.46
N TYR A 171 -15.31 -5.00 4.73
CA TYR A 171 -15.23 -4.69 3.29
C TYR A 171 -16.34 -5.39 2.50
N TYR A 172 -16.44 -6.72 2.65
CA TYR A 172 -17.40 -7.52 1.90
C TYR A 172 -18.85 -7.08 2.16
N ASN A 173 -19.23 -6.93 3.42
CA ASN A 173 -20.60 -6.61 3.81
C ASN A 173 -20.99 -5.16 3.55
N ASN A 174 -20.04 -4.22 3.69
CA ASN A 174 -20.35 -2.79 3.66
C ASN A 174 -19.99 -2.09 2.35
N LEU A 175 -19.08 -2.62 1.55
CA LEU A 175 -18.69 -2.06 0.26
C LEU A 175 -19.06 -2.99 -0.89
N TYR A 176 -18.52 -4.21 -0.91
CA TYR A 176 -18.70 -5.13 -2.05
C TYR A 176 -20.18 -5.44 -2.32
N LEU A 177 -20.92 -5.92 -1.31
CA LEU A 177 -22.33 -6.30 -1.48
C LEU A 177 -23.27 -5.13 -1.79
N LYS A 178 -22.90 -3.90 -1.42
CA LYS A 178 -23.70 -2.68 -1.67
C LYS A 178 -23.41 -2.06 -3.04
N ARG A 179 -22.36 -2.51 -3.72
CA ARG A 179 -21.95 -2.01 -5.04
C ARG A 179 -22.64 -2.83 -6.14
N HIS A 180 -23.14 -2.12 -7.17
CA HIS A 180 -23.97 -2.72 -8.22
C HIS A 180 -23.52 -2.32 -9.64
N ASP A 181 -22.25 -1.98 -9.81
CA ASP A 181 -21.65 -1.71 -11.12
C ASP A 181 -20.91 -2.94 -11.67
N GLY A 182 -20.28 -2.81 -12.83
CA GLY A 182 -19.52 -3.89 -13.47
C GLY A 182 -18.26 -4.34 -12.71
N TYR A 183 -17.96 -3.73 -11.56
CA TYR A 183 -16.84 -4.09 -10.68
C TYR A 183 -17.20 -5.24 -9.73
N THR A 184 -18.49 -5.55 -9.55
CA THR A 184 -18.93 -6.64 -8.67
C THR A 184 -19.79 -7.66 -9.41
N SER A 185 -19.75 -8.90 -8.92
CA SER A 185 -20.55 -10.01 -9.42
C SER A 185 -21.35 -10.66 -8.28
N LYS A 186 -22.61 -11.01 -8.57
CA LYS A 186 -23.47 -11.78 -7.66
C LYS A 186 -23.00 -13.22 -7.47
N GLU A 187 -22.13 -13.70 -8.36
CA GLU A 187 -21.49 -15.02 -8.28
C GLU A 187 -20.31 -15.04 -7.32
N CYS A 188 -19.86 -13.88 -6.82
CA CYS A 188 -18.88 -13.81 -5.76
C CYS A 188 -19.54 -13.93 -4.38
N ALA A 189 -19.72 -15.16 -3.93
CA ALA A 189 -20.20 -15.47 -2.59
C ALA A 189 -19.81 -16.91 -2.23
N PRO A 190 -19.83 -17.29 -0.94
CA PRO A 190 -19.52 -18.66 -0.52
C PRO A 190 -20.37 -19.69 -1.29
N GLY A 191 -19.71 -20.70 -1.87
CA GLY A 191 -20.34 -21.79 -2.61
C GLY A 191 -20.89 -21.44 -4.00
N LYS A 192 -20.66 -20.22 -4.51
CA LYS A 192 -21.10 -19.80 -5.85
C LYS A 192 -20.01 -19.95 -6.90
N ALA A 193 -20.34 -19.61 -8.16
CA ALA A 193 -19.48 -19.87 -9.30
C ALA A 193 -18.12 -19.13 -9.28
N MET A 194 -17.97 -18.04 -8.52
CA MET A 194 -16.68 -17.33 -8.36
C MET A 194 -16.01 -17.58 -7.00
N ASP A 195 -16.53 -18.48 -6.16
CA ASP A 195 -15.82 -18.93 -4.97
C ASP A 195 -14.65 -19.83 -5.37
N GLU A 196 -13.43 -19.43 -5.00
CA GLU A 196 -12.22 -20.22 -5.26
C GLU A 196 -11.99 -21.30 -4.19
N HIS A 197 -12.85 -21.38 -3.17
CA HIS A 197 -12.80 -22.35 -2.08
C HIS A 197 -11.46 -22.34 -1.32
N LEU A 198 -10.86 -21.15 -1.18
CA LEU A 198 -9.61 -20.99 -0.44
C LEU A 198 -9.82 -21.31 1.04
N SER A 199 -8.92 -22.10 1.63
CA SER A 199 -8.97 -22.43 3.07
C SER A 199 -8.87 -21.19 3.97
N ASP A 200 -8.25 -20.13 3.47
CA ASP A 200 -8.10 -18.84 4.11
C ASP A 200 -8.87 -17.72 3.39
N SER A 201 -9.98 -18.08 2.75
CA SER A 201 -10.93 -17.10 2.24
C SER A 201 -11.52 -16.26 3.38
N THR A 202 -11.77 -14.98 3.12
CA THR A 202 -12.47 -14.04 4.02
C THR A 202 -13.75 -14.62 4.65
N TRP A 203 -14.46 -15.51 3.96
CA TRP A 203 -15.71 -16.11 4.46
C TRP A 203 -15.57 -17.52 5.08
N ASN A 204 -14.41 -18.16 4.99
CA ASN A 204 -14.18 -19.51 5.53
C ASN A 204 -13.53 -19.51 6.92
N GLN A 205 -13.13 -18.35 7.41
CA GLN A 205 -12.51 -18.16 8.72
C GLN A 205 -13.51 -17.68 9.75
#